data_AF-A0A914CMT8-F1
#
_entry.id   AF-A0A914CMT8-F1
#
_cell.length_a   1.000
_cell.length_b   1.000
_cell.length_c   1.000
_cell.angle_alpha   90.00
_cell.angle_beta   90.00
_cell.angle_gamma   90.00
#
_symmetry.space_group_name_H-M   'P 1'
#
loop_
_entity.id
_entity.type
_entity.pdbx_description
1 polymer ?
#
loop_
_entity_poly.entity_id
_entity_poly.type
_entity_poly.pdbx_seq_one_letter_code
_entity_poly.pdbx_strand_id
1 'polypeptide(L)'
;MYIDESKPFLSKFVPEEFQEDSSKLRFPKEFDANDCHALMISEVFLLLDHRKKQSEEKVEIEEMSPVFMNTYEYTKRFLKFKNRENIRAVRGLFADKTMLHKFEVAQLGNLTPETVDEAKTLIPTLGNKMSDDILEELLKDIMTKRTFQ
;
A
#
# COMPACT_ATOMS: atom_id res chain seq x y z
N MET A 1 41.59 -16.09 2.18
CA MET A 1 40.86 -17.25 1.62
C MET A 1 40.30 -16.81 0.28
N TYR A 2 40.83 -17.32 -0.83
CA TYR A 2 40.31 -17.05 -2.17
C TYR A 2 39.23 -18.09 -2.48
N ILE A 3 38.07 -17.64 -2.98
CA ILE A 3 36.97 -18.50 -3.42
C ILE A 3 37.31 -18.98 -4.84
N ASP A 4 37.32 -20.29 -5.02
CA ASP A 4 37.57 -20.97 -6.29
C ASP A 4 36.25 -21.04 -7.10
N GLU A 5 36.20 -20.33 -8.22
CA GLU A 5 35.03 -20.23 -9.12
C GLU A 5 34.87 -21.44 -10.07
N SER A 6 35.73 -22.46 -9.97
CA SER A 6 35.77 -23.56 -10.95
C SER A 6 34.83 -24.75 -10.65
N LYS A 7 34.03 -24.71 -9.57
CA LYS A 7 33.08 -25.80 -9.27
C LYS A 7 31.70 -25.48 -9.84
N PRO A 8 31.14 -26.31 -10.75
CA PRO A 8 29.75 -26.18 -11.16
C PRO A 8 28.89 -26.38 -9.92
N PHE A 9 28.14 -25.33 -9.57
CA PHE A 9 27.17 -25.36 -8.49
C PHE A 9 26.18 -26.47 -8.83
N LEU A 10 26.27 -27.60 -8.12
CA LEU A 10 25.28 -28.67 -8.15
C LEU A 10 23.90 -28.00 -8.22
N SER A 11 23.16 -28.27 -9.30
CA SER A 11 21.81 -27.75 -9.49
C SER A 11 20.93 -28.31 -8.37
N LYS A 12 20.97 -27.63 -7.22
CA LYS A 12 19.96 -27.75 -6.20
C LYS A 12 18.65 -27.51 -6.93
N PHE A 13 17.77 -28.50 -6.88
CA PHE A 13 16.34 -28.37 -7.19
C PHE A 13 15.93 -26.92 -6.97
N VAL A 14 15.72 -26.17 -8.07
CA VAL A 14 15.05 -24.88 -7.99
C VAL A 14 13.61 -25.27 -7.75
N PRO A 15 13.06 -25.08 -6.53
CA PRO A 15 11.63 -25.26 -6.34
C PRO A 15 10.97 -24.33 -7.36
N GLU A 16 9.99 -24.85 -8.09
CA GLU A 16 9.21 -24.12 -9.08
C GLU A 16 9.06 -22.65 -8.64
N GLU A 17 9.69 -21.73 -9.38
CA GLU A 17 9.87 -20.34 -8.97
C GLU A 17 8.53 -19.81 -8.48
N PHE A 18 8.48 -19.36 -7.23
CA PHE A 18 7.29 -18.73 -6.70
C PHE A 18 7.03 -17.46 -7.52
N GLN A 19 6.16 -17.56 -8.52
CA GLN A 19 5.84 -16.45 -9.39
C GLN A 19 4.84 -15.53 -8.68
N GLU A 20 5.36 -14.46 -8.10
CA GLU A 20 4.55 -13.39 -7.49
C GLU A 20 3.55 -12.80 -8.49
N ASP A 21 2.32 -12.57 -8.03
CA ASP A 21 1.26 -12.00 -8.86
C ASP A 21 0.24 -11.26 -7.98
N SER A 22 0.36 -9.93 -7.95
CA SER A 22 -0.53 -9.06 -7.17
C SER A 22 -1.97 -9.10 -7.69
N SER A 23 -2.18 -9.38 -8.98
CA SER A 23 -3.53 -9.54 -9.57
C SER A 23 -4.24 -10.80 -9.08
N LYS A 24 -3.53 -11.68 -8.37
CA LYS A 24 -4.04 -12.90 -7.74
C LYS A 24 -3.79 -12.95 -6.23
N LEU A 25 -3.35 -11.84 -5.62
CA LEU A 25 -2.90 -11.78 -4.22
C LEU A 25 -1.82 -12.80 -3.86
N ARG A 26 -0.96 -13.16 -4.82
CA ARG A 26 0.17 -14.06 -4.61
C ARG A 26 1.39 -13.25 -4.22
N PHE A 27 1.58 -13.08 -2.91
CA PHE A 27 2.73 -12.40 -2.31
C PHE A 27 3.66 -13.41 -1.62
N PRO A 28 4.95 -13.10 -1.46
CA PRO A 28 5.85 -13.88 -0.62
C PRO A 28 5.32 -14.01 0.82
N LYS A 29 5.67 -15.11 1.50
CA LYS A 29 5.22 -15.44 2.86
C LYS A 29 5.57 -14.35 3.89
N GLU A 30 6.59 -13.54 3.61
CA GLU A 30 7.00 -12.42 4.45
C GLU A 30 5.90 -11.34 4.56
N PHE A 31 4.97 -11.29 3.60
CA PHE A 31 3.81 -10.39 3.61
C PHE A 31 2.56 -10.97 4.29
N ASP A 32 2.57 -12.26 4.63
CA ASP A 32 1.45 -12.92 5.34
C ASP A 32 1.51 -12.72 6.86
N ALA A 33 2.59 -12.14 7.38
CA ALA A 33 2.76 -11.93 8.81
C ALA A 33 1.65 -11.03 9.37
N ASN A 34 1.17 -11.35 10.58
CA ASN A 34 0.06 -10.62 11.20
C ASN A 34 0.35 -9.13 11.38
N ASP A 35 1.61 -8.80 11.66
CA ASP A 35 2.18 -7.46 11.82
C ASP A 35 2.56 -6.80 10.48
N CYS A 36 2.49 -7.51 9.36
CA CYS A 36 2.65 -6.92 8.05
C CYS A 36 1.37 -6.18 7.64
N HIS A 37 1.46 -4.86 7.44
CA HIS A 37 0.32 -4.04 7.04
C HIS A 37 0.63 -3.27 5.75
N ALA A 38 -0.38 -3.13 4.89
CA ALA A 38 -0.29 -2.29 3.71
C ALA A 38 -0.74 -0.86 4.05
N LEU A 39 0.09 0.11 3.69
CA LEU A 39 -0.17 1.54 3.89
C LEU A 39 -0.71 2.18 2.61
N MET A 40 -1.64 3.10 2.78
CA MET A 40 -2.06 4.03 1.73
C MET A 40 -0.98 5.09 1.53
N ILE A 41 -0.85 5.64 0.32
CA ILE A 41 0.07 6.73 -0.02
C ILE A 41 -0.09 7.90 0.96
N SER A 42 -1.33 8.23 1.31
CA SER A 42 -1.65 9.27 2.29
C SER A 42 -1.13 8.99 3.70
N GLU A 43 -1.13 7.73 4.15
CA GLU A 43 -0.58 7.39 5.47
C GLU A 43 0.93 7.41 5.47
N VAL A 44 1.55 6.91 4.38
CA VAL A 44 3.00 7.01 4.19
C VAL A 44 3.42 8.48 4.23
N PHE A 45 2.70 9.37 3.54
CA PHE A 45 2.96 10.81 3.61
C PHE A 45 2.93 11.33 5.05
N LEU A 46 1.92 10.99 5.86
CA LEU A 46 1.84 11.44 7.26
C LEU A 46 3.05 10.98 8.09
N LEU A 47 3.48 9.73 7.91
CA LEU A 47 4.62 9.17 8.64
C LEU A 47 5.93 9.87 8.24
N LEU A 48 6.13 10.08 6.93
CA LEU A 48 7.31 10.76 6.41
C LEU A 48 7.32 12.24 6.78
N ASP A 49 6.20 12.95 6.70
CA ASP A 49 6.06 14.35 7.12
C ASP A 49 6.39 14.51 8.61
N HIS A 50 5.89 13.62 9.45
CA HIS A 50 6.21 13.62 10.87
C HIS A 50 7.70 13.38 11.13
N ARG A 51 8.30 12.38 10.48
CA ARG A 51 9.74 12.06 10.63
C ARG A 51 10.64 13.20 10.13
N LYS A 52 10.22 13.90 9.07
CA LYS A 52 10.92 15.06 8.52
C LYS A 52 10.90 16.23 9.50
N LYS A 53 9.73 16.58 10.05
CA LYS A 53 9.58 17.63 11.08
C LYS A 53 10.40 17.34 12.33
N GLN A 54 10.38 16.09 12.80
CA GLN A 54 11.25 15.67 13.92
C GLN A 54 12.74 15.87 13.62
N SER A 55 13.18 15.71 12.36
CA SER A 55 14.57 15.95 11.96
C SER A 55 14.92 17.44 11.99
N GLU A 56 13.97 18.30 11.59
CA GLU A 56 14.13 19.76 11.54
C GLU A 56 14.15 20.40 12.94
N GLU A 57 13.54 19.76 13.93
CA GLU A 57 13.52 20.20 15.33
C GLU A 57 14.80 19.82 16.09
N LYS A 58 15.66 18.95 15.53
CA LYS A 58 16.95 18.59 16.16
C LYS A 58 17.93 19.77 16.07
N VAL A 59 18.75 19.91 17.12
CA VAL A 59 19.83 20.91 17.18
C VAL A 59 20.86 20.69 16.07
N GLU A 60 21.14 19.44 15.74
CA GLU A 60 21.98 19.05 14.61
C GLU A 60 21.08 18.47 13.51
N ILE A 61 21.03 19.16 12.38
CA ILE A 61 20.18 18.76 11.25
C ILE A 61 20.80 17.54 10.59
N GLU A 62 20.11 16.41 10.72
CA GLU A 62 20.43 15.18 10.02
C GLU A 62 19.79 15.20 8.62
N GLU A 63 20.63 15.18 7.58
CA GLU A 63 20.15 15.10 6.20
C GLU A 63 19.44 13.77 5.95
N MET A 64 18.22 13.85 5.42
CA MET A 64 17.45 12.66 5.07
C MET A 64 17.97 12.05 3.77
N SER A 65 17.94 10.72 3.67
CA SER A 65 18.44 10.02 2.49
C SER A 65 17.69 10.43 1.20
N PRO A 66 18.31 10.34 0.02
CA PRO A 66 17.64 10.63 -1.25
C PRO A 66 16.37 9.80 -1.47
N VAL A 67 16.39 8.52 -1.05
CA VAL A 67 15.21 7.63 -1.13
C VAL A 67 14.07 8.15 -0.26
N PHE A 68 14.37 8.62 0.95
CA PHE A 68 13.38 9.23 1.82
C PHE A 68 12.76 10.47 1.16
N MET A 69 13.58 11.41 0.67
CA MET A 69 13.09 12.65 0.08
C MET A 69 12.28 12.41 -1.20
N ASN A 70 12.73 11.50 -2.06
CA ASN A 70 11.98 11.12 -3.27
C ASN A 70 10.64 10.48 -2.93
N THR A 71 10.59 9.60 -1.92
CA THR A 71 9.34 8.97 -1.46
C THR A 71 8.41 10.00 -0.82
N TYR A 72 8.96 10.92 -0.03
CA TYR A 72 8.19 12.01 0.57
C TYR A 72 7.55 12.89 -0.51
N GLU A 73 8.30 13.35 -1.51
CA GLU A 73 7.75 14.17 -2.59
C GLU A 73 6.74 13.41 -3.47
N TYR A 74 6.99 12.13 -3.74
CA TYR A 74 6.02 11.27 -4.43
C TYR A 74 4.71 11.18 -3.65
N THR A 75 4.77 10.83 -2.37
CA THR A 75 3.58 10.66 -1.54
C THR A 75 2.85 11.99 -1.34
N LYS A 76 3.57 13.10 -1.19
CA LYS A 76 3.03 14.45 -1.15
C LYS A 76 2.24 14.82 -2.41
N ARG A 77 2.74 14.40 -3.58
CA ARG A 77 2.12 14.68 -4.88
C ARG A 77 0.88 13.81 -5.14
N PHE A 78 0.92 12.53 -4.75
CA PHE A 78 -0.09 11.55 -5.13
C PHE A 78 -1.05 11.16 -4.00
N LEU A 79 -0.87 11.68 -2.78
CA LEU A 79 -1.83 11.49 -1.70
C LEU A 79 -3.23 11.87 -2.17
N LYS A 80 -4.20 11.01 -1.81
CA LYS A 80 -5.62 11.26 -2.09
C LYS A 80 -6.27 12.03 -0.98
N PHE A 81 -5.77 11.88 0.24
CA PHE A 81 -6.24 12.51 1.46
C PHE A 81 -5.10 13.26 2.15
N LYS A 82 -5.32 14.53 2.51
CA LYS A 82 -4.35 15.40 3.22
C LYS A 82 -4.54 15.40 4.73
N ASN A 83 -5.81 15.45 5.17
CA ASN A 83 -6.13 15.59 6.59
C ASN A 83 -6.00 14.24 7.32
N ARG A 84 -5.31 14.23 8.46
CA ARG A 84 -5.13 13.06 9.33
C ARG A 84 -6.45 12.43 9.76
N GLU A 85 -7.47 13.25 10.04
CA GLU A 85 -8.81 12.78 10.39
C GLU A 85 -9.47 12.07 9.21
N ASN A 86 -9.39 12.64 8.00
CA ASN A 86 -9.93 12.01 6.80
C ASN A 86 -9.21 10.71 6.47
N ILE A 87 -7.89 10.65 6.62
CA ILE A 87 -7.10 9.42 6.42
C ILE A 87 -7.55 8.32 7.37
N ARG A 88 -7.74 8.64 8.66
CA ARG A 88 -8.26 7.70 9.66
C ARG A 88 -9.70 7.28 9.35
N ALA A 89 -10.55 8.21 8.95
CA ALA A 89 -11.93 7.93 8.59
C ALA A 89 -12.02 6.97 7.39
N VAL A 90 -11.23 7.21 6.34
CA VAL A 90 -11.13 6.31 5.17
C VAL A 90 -10.65 4.94 5.60
N ARG A 91 -9.60 4.84 6.43
CA ARG A 91 -9.14 3.55 6.97
C ARG A 91 -10.25 2.84 7.76
N GLY A 92 -11.06 3.59 8.51
CA GLY A 92 -12.19 3.09 9.28
C GLY A 92 -13.31 2.48 8.43
N LEU A 93 -13.52 2.95 7.19
CA LEU A 93 -14.53 2.37 6.28
C LEU A 93 -14.30 0.88 6.00
N PHE A 94 -13.05 0.43 6.11
CA PHE A 94 -12.66 -0.95 5.85
C PHE A 94 -12.62 -1.83 7.11
N ALA A 95 -12.88 -1.28 8.30
CA ALA A 95 -12.73 -2.01 9.57
C ALA A 95 -13.59 -3.29 9.62
N ASP A 96 -14.83 -3.21 9.11
CA ASP A 96 -15.77 -4.33 9.09
C ASP A 96 -15.70 -5.15 7.79
N LYS A 97 -14.76 -4.83 6.88
CA LYS A 97 -14.61 -5.49 5.58
C LYS A 97 -13.52 -6.57 5.65
N THR A 98 -13.69 -7.53 6.55
CA THR A 98 -12.71 -8.60 6.84
C THR A 98 -12.36 -9.50 5.66
N MET A 99 -13.22 -9.53 4.64
CA MET A 99 -13.00 -10.24 3.37
C MET A 99 -11.93 -9.58 2.46
N LEU A 100 -11.65 -8.29 2.68
CA LEU A 100 -10.65 -7.56 1.91
C LEU A 100 -9.25 -7.85 2.42
N HIS A 101 -8.36 -8.16 1.49
CA HIS A 101 -6.94 -8.27 1.78
C HIS A 101 -6.35 -6.90 2.06
N LYS A 102 -5.33 -6.82 2.93
CA LYS A 102 -4.67 -5.56 3.31
C LYS A 102 -4.19 -4.78 2.07
N PHE A 103 -3.70 -5.49 1.05
CA PHE A 103 -3.32 -4.92 -0.25
C PHE A 103 -4.48 -4.21 -0.97
N GLU A 104 -5.66 -4.86 -1.05
CA GLU A 104 -6.82 -4.29 -1.74
C GLU A 104 -7.33 -3.04 -1.02
N VAL A 105 -7.30 -3.03 0.31
CA VAL A 105 -7.63 -1.85 1.10
C VAL A 105 -6.71 -0.67 0.74
N ALA A 106 -5.40 -0.92 0.64
CA ALA A 106 -4.46 0.11 0.23
C ALA A 106 -4.70 0.57 -1.23
N GLN A 107 -4.99 -0.36 -2.14
CA GLN A 107 -5.29 -0.04 -3.54
C GLN A 107 -6.57 0.81 -3.68
N LEU A 108 -7.66 0.45 -3.00
CA LEU A 108 -8.91 1.22 -3.00
C LEU A 108 -8.69 2.65 -2.48
N GLY A 109 -7.94 2.81 -1.39
CA GLY A 109 -7.60 4.13 -0.85
C GLY A 109 -6.67 4.97 -1.74
N ASN A 110 -5.81 4.32 -2.53
CA ASN A 110 -4.85 5.00 -3.40
C ASN A 110 -5.43 5.35 -4.77
N LEU A 111 -6.16 4.43 -5.38
CA LEU A 111 -6.71 4.59 -6.73
C LEU A 111 -8.02 5.39 -6.71
N THR A 112 -8.81 5.24 -5.65
CA THR A 112 -10.12 5.91 -5.49
C THR A 112 -11.01 5.78 -6.74
N PRO A 113 -11.29 4.55 -7.20
CA PRO A 113 -12.12 4.34 -8.39
C PRO A 113 -13.53 4.89 -8.16
N GLU A 114 -14.16 5.38 -9.23
CA GLU A 114 -15.46 6.06 -9.19
C GLU A 114 -16.61 5.11 -9.50
N THR A 115 -16.30 3.97 -10.14
CA THR A 115 -17.29 2.95 -10.53
C THR A 115 -16.86 1.55 -10.12
N VAL A 116 -17.83 0.65 -9.98
CA VAL A 116 -17.61 -0.78 -9.70
C VAL A 116 -16.76 -1.43 -10.80
N ASP A 117 -17.03 -1.10 -12.07
CA ASP A 117 -16.31 -1.62 -13.23
C ASP A 117 -14.84 -1.20 -13.20
N GLU A 118 -14.57 0.08 -12.94
CA GLU A 118 -13.20 0.58 -12.77
C GLU A 118 -12.50 -0.11 -11.60
N ALA A 119 -13.18 -0.23 -10.45
CA ALA A 119 -12.60 -0.87 -9.27
C ALA A 119 -12.21 -2.33 -9.52
N LYS A 120 -13.08 -3.11 -10.16
CA LYS A 120 -12.81 -4.53 -10.51
C LYS A 120 -11.80 -4.66 -11.64
N THR A 121 -11.74 -3.70 -12.56
CA THR A 121 -10.72 -3.69 -13.63
C THR A 121 -9.33 -3.42 -13.06
N LEU A 122 -9.20 -2.41 -12.19
CA LEU A 122 -7.92 -2.04 -11.57
C LEU A 122 -7.48 -3.00 -10.47
N ILE A 123 -8.44 -3.61 -9.76
CA ILE A 123 -8.19 -4.54 -8.65
C ILE A 123 -8.99 -5.84 -8.90
N PRO A 124 -8.50 -6.73 -9.79
CA PRO A 124 -9.23 -7.92 -10.24
C PRO A 124 -9.69 -8.85 -9.12
N THR A 125 -8.97 -8.86 -8.00
CA THR A 125 -9.25 -9.72 -6.83
C THR A 125 -10.50 -9.32 -6.07
N LEU A 126 -11.08 -8.14 -6.33
CA LEU A 126 -12.38 -7.73 -5.79
C LEU A 126 -13.57 -8.46 -6.40
N GLY A 127 -13.40 -9.03 -7.61
CA GLY A 127 -14.51 -9.44 -8.48
C GLY A 127 -15.59 -10.30 -7.80
N ASN A 128 -15.19 -11.18 -6.88
CA ASN A 128 -16.08 -12.13 -6.19
C ASN A 128 -16.13 -11.93 -4.66
N LYS A 129 -15.61 -10.83 -4.12
CA LYS A 129 -15.50 -10.64 -2.67
C LYS A 129 -16.73 -10.01 -2.03
N MET A 130 -17.42 -9.12 -2.75
CA MET A 130 -18.63 -8.45 -2.28
C MET A 130 -19.56 -8.18 -3.46
N SER A 131 -20.83 -7.86 -3.16
CA SER A 131 -21.77 -7.44 -4.20
C SER A 131 -21.42 -6.06 -4.74
N ASP A 132 -21.89 -5.78 -5.96
CA ASP A 132 -21.68 -4.50 -6.63
C ASP A 132 -22.29 -3.34 -5.84
N ASP A 133 -23.46 -3.56 -5.23
CA ASP A 133 -24.11 -2.55 -4.37
C ASP A 133 -23.24 -2.16 -3.16
N ILE A 134 -22.64 -3.14 -2.48
CA ILE A 134 -21.77 -2.90 -1.33
C ILE A 134 -20.49 -2.20 -1.76
N LEU A 135 -19.92 -2.60 -2.90
CA LEU A 135 -18.74 -1.95 -3.44
C LEU A 135 -19.05 -0.51 -3.84
N GLU A 136 -20.16 -0.26 -4.53
CA GLU A 136 -20.57 1.08 -4.96
C GLU A 136 -20.78 2.01 -3.76
N GLU A 137 -21.45 1.54 -2.69
CA GLU A 137 -21.60 2.30 -1.44
C GLU A 137 -20.24 2.65 -0.83
N LEU A 138 -19.33 1.67 -0.73
CA LEU A 138 -17.98 1.90 -0.21
C LEU A 138 -17.20 2.93 -1.04
N LEU A 139 -17.29 2.88 -2.38
CA LEU A 139 -16.64 3.86 -3.26
C LEU A 139 -17.21 5.27 -3.06
N LYS A 140 -18.54 5.40 -2.88
CA LYS A 140 -19.19 6.68 -2.57
C LYS A 140 -18.73 7.25 -1.23
N ASP A 141 -18.59 6.42 -0.20
CA ASP A 141 -18.09 6.84 1.09
C ASP A 141 -16.64 7.34 1.02
N ILE A 142 -15.77 6.58 0.33
CA ILE A 142 -14.37 6.97 0.09
C ILE A 142 -14.31 8.33 -0.63
N MET A 143 -15.12 8.49 -1.68
CA MET A 143 -15.15 9.72 -2.48
C MET A 143 -15.67 10.92 -1.69
N THR A 144 -16.66 10.71 -0.81
CA THR A 144 -17.16 11.72 0.11
C THR A 144 -16.03 12.23 1.00
N LYS A 145 -15.21 11.33 1.58
CA LYS A 145 -14.03 11.73 2.38
C LYS A 145 -12.93 12.40 1.56
N ARG A 146 -12.90 12.18 0.23
CA ARG A 146 -11.98 12.86 -0.69
C ARG A 146 -12.39 14.33 -0.92
N THR A 147 -13.67 14.61 -1.09
CA THR A 147 -14.16 15.95 -1.46
C THR A 147 -14.14 16.95 -0.29
N PHE A 148 -14.33 16.50 0.95
CA PHE A 148 -14.36 17.34 2.15
C PHE A 148 -12.97 17.54 2.81
N GLN A 149 -11.96 17.90 2.02
CA GLN A 149 -10.57 18.09 2.49
C GLN A 149 -10.16 19.54 2.66
#